data_AF-A0A1I7D2C7-F1
#
_entry.id   AF-A0A1I7D2C7-F1
#
_cell.length_a   1.000
_cell.length_b   1.000
_cell.length_c   1.000
_cell.angle_alpha   90.00
_cell.angle_beta   90.00
_cell.angle_gamma   90.00
#
_symmetry.space_group_name_H-M   'P 1'
#
loop_
_entity.id
_entity.type
_entity.pdbx_description
1 polymer ?
#
loop_
_entity_poly.entity_id
_entity_poly.type
_entity_poly.pdbx_seq_one_letter_code
_entity_poly.pdbx_strand_id
1 'polypeptide(L)'
;MDAYFYIILVVGLLSTVICAVAGILKKAPNDTTILSVAAVELSLLVYLVGSIIRVASGEQIAGEPWEFWGYLLTALILPIGAVYWSILERTRWSNFVLAAVGVTALVMAARMNQIWY
;
A
#
# COMPACT_ATOMS: atom_id res chain seq x y z
N MET A 1 -17.76 1.82 -0.03
CA MET A 1 -16.44 1.17 -0.07
C MET A 1 -16.25 0.67 -1.49
N ASP A 2 -15.24 1.20 -2.18
CA ASP A 2 -15.04 0.98 -3.61
C ASP A 2 -14.26 -0.29 -3.96
N ALA A 3 -14.30 -0.66 -5.25
CA ALA A 3 -13.47 -1.72 -5.79
C ALA A 3 -11.98 -1.53 -5.46
N TYR A 4 -11.47 -0.29 -5.55
CA TYR A 4 -10.08 0.04 -5.19
C TYR A 4 -9.75 -0.32 -3.73
N PHE A 5 -10.67 -0.01 -2.81
CA PHE A 5 -10.50 -0.34 -1.40
C PHE A 5 -10.41 -1.85 -1.19
N TYR A 6 -11.30 -2.64 -1.80
CA TYR A 6 -11.27 -4.10 -1.66
C TYR A 6 -10.01 -4.72 -2.28
N ILE A 7 -9.52 -4.19 -3.41
CA ILE A 7 -8.27 -4.63 -4.03
C ILE A 7 -7.09 -4.37 -3.08
N ILE A 8 -6.96 -3.15 -2.57
CA ILE A 8 -5.88 -2.78 -1.64
C ILE A 8 -5.99 -3.59 -0.34
N LEU A 9 -7.20 -3.85 0.15
CA LEU A 9 -7.43 -4.67 1.34
C LEU A 9 -6.91 -6.10 1.13
N VAL A 10 -7.31 -6.76 0.04
CA VAL A 10 -6.92 -8.15 -0.22
C VAL A 10 -5.42 -8.23 -0.47
N VAL A 11 -4.88 -7.38 -1.35
CA VAL A 11 -3.45 -7.39 -1.70
C VAL A 11 -2.58 -6.98 -0.51
N GLY A 12 -3.01 -5.97 0.25
CA GLY A 12 -2.34 -5.51 1.47
C GLY A 12 -2.27 -6.59 2.53
N LEU A 13 -3.40 -7.26 2.84
CA LEU A 13 -3.42 -8.33 3.83
C LEU A 13 -2.59 -9.54 3.40
N LEU A 14 -2.68 -9.96 2.13
CA LEU A 14 -1.86 -11.05 1.61
C LEU A 14 -0.37 -10.72 1.72
N SER A 15 0.03 -9.51 1.34
CA SER A 15 1.41 -9.05 1.45
C SER A 15 1.90 -9.03 2.90
N THR A 16 1.09 -8.50 3.82
CA THR A 16 1.38 -8.51 5.26
C THR A 16 1.59 -9.94 5.77
N VAL A 17 0.71 -10.88 5.41
CA VAL A 17 0.83 -12.27 5.86
C VAL A 17 2.10 -12.92 5.30
N ILE A 18 2.39 -12.74 4.01
CA ILE A 18 3.60 -13.29 3.36
C ILE A 18 4.87 -12.79 4.07
N CYS A 19 4.96 -11.47 4.29
CA CYS A 19 6.12 -10.85 4.92
C CYS A 19 6.23 -11.23 6.42
N ALA A 20 5.12 -11.22 7.16
CA ALA A 20 5.12 -11.60 8.58
C ALA A 20 5.54 -13.07 8.77
N VAL A 21 5.01 -13.99 7.95
CA VAL A 21 5.38 -15.40 7.97
C VAL A 21 6.86 -15.59 7.63
N ALA A 22 7.39 -14.87 6.62
CA ALA A 22 8.81 -14.91 6.30
C ALA A 22 9.71 -14.43 7.47
N GLY A 23 9.30 -13.38 8.17
CA GLY A 23 9.98 -12.88 9.37
C GLY A 23 9.95 -13.88 10.54
N ILE A 24 8.81 -14.54 10.77
CA ILE A 24 8.64 -15.59 11.79
C ILE A 24 9.50 -16.81 11.48
N LEU A 25 9.57 -17.21 10.20
CA LEU A 25 10.44 -18.28 9.71
C LEU A 25 11.94 -17.90 9.70
N LYS A 26 12.30 -16.73 10.23
CA LYS A 26 13.67 -16.20 10.32
C LYS A 26 14.36 -16.09 8.96
N LYS A 27 13.59 -15.93 7.88
CA LYS A 27 14.14 -15.71 6.53
C LYS A 27 14.53 -14.23 6.38
N ALA A 28 15.61 -13.99 5.64
CA ALA A 28 15.90 -12.64 5.14
C ALA A 28 14.87 -12.24 4.05
N PRO A 29 14.79 -10.95 3.69
CA PRO A 29 13.97 -10.51 2.55
C PRO A 29 14.34 -11.30 1.29
N ASN A 30 13.32 -11.82 0.62
CA ASN A 30 13.45 -12.57 -0.63
C ASN A 30 12.57 -11.98 -1.72
N ASP A 31 12.72 -12.48 -2.94
CA ASP A 31 11.96 -12.00 -4.10
C ASP A 31 10.46 -12.06 -3.87
N THR A 32 9.96 -13.09 -3.16
CA THR A 32 8.53 -13.22 -2.84
C THR A 32 8.02 -12.10 -1.95
N THR A 33 8.75 -11.73 -0.89
CA THR A 33 8.38 -10.64 0.02
C THR A 33 8.49 -9.26 -0.62
N ILE A 34 9.44 -9.08 -1.54
CA ILE A 34 9.58 -7.82 -2.28
C ILE A 34 8.47 -7.71 -3.31
N LEU A 35 8.20 -8.80 -4.05
CA LEU A 35 7.14 -8.84 -5.06
C LEU A 35 5.74 -8.69 -4.44
N SER A 36 5.52 -9.19 -3.23
CA SER A 36 4.25 -8.99 -2.52
C SER A 36 4.05 -7.52 -2.15
N VAL A 37 5.09 -6.80 -1.75
CA VAL A 37 5.03 -5.35 -1.50
C VAL A 37 4.88 -4.56 -2.82
N ALA A 38 5.55 -4.98 -3.88
CA ALA A 38 5.38 -4.40 -5.22
C ALA A 38 3.93 -4.55 -5.73
N ALA A 39 3.23 -5.64 -5.39
CA ALA A 39 1.82 -5.80 -5.72
C ALA A 39 0.93 -4.77 -4.98
N VAL A 40 1.26 -4.42 -3.73
CA VAL A 40 0.58 -3.34 -2.99
C VAL A 40 0.83 -2.00 -3.68
N GLU A 41 2.07 -1.72 -4.07
CA GLU A 41 2.41 -0.50 -4.82
C GLU A 41 1.64 -0.40 -6.13
N LEU A 42 1.58 -1.49 -6.90
CA LEU A 42 0.81 -1.54 -8.14
C LEU A 42 -0.68 -1.27 -7.90
N SER A 43 -1.25 -1.80 -6.82
CA SER A 43 -2.65 -1.57 -6.45
C SER A 43 -2.91 -0.10 -6.13
N LEU A 44 -1.97 0.56 -5.45
CA LEU A 44 -2.02 2.00 -5.16
C LEU A 44 -1.86 2.85 -6.43
N LEU A 45 -1.01 2.44 -7.37
CA LEU A 45 -0.87 3.10 -8.67
C LEU A 45 -2.15 3.00 -9.51
N VAL A 46 -2.81 1.83 -9.50
CA VAL A 46 -4.13 1.67 -10.14
C VAL A 46 -5.15 2.60 -9.48
N TYR A 47 -5.12 2.74 -8.15
CA TYR A 47 -5.99 3.67 -7.45
C TYR A 47 -5.70 5.13 -7.82
N LEU A 48 -4.43 5.51 -7.95
CA LEU A 48 -3.99 6.84 -8.42
C LEU A 48 -4.50 7.16 -9.82
N VAL A 49 -4.32 6.25 -10.77
CA VAL A 49 -4.81 6.46 -12.13
C VAL A 49 -6.34 6.56 -12.12
N GLY A 50 -7.00 5.69 -11.36
CA GLY A 50 -8.45 5.72 -11.17
C GLY A 50 -8.98 7.03 -10.60
N SER A 51 -8.32 7.57 -9.56
CA SER A 51 -8.72 8.84 -8.94
C SER A 51 -8.52 10.03 -9.88
N ILE A 52 -7.41 10.06 -10.64
CA ILE A 52 -7.18 11.10 -11.67
C ILE A 52 -8.29 11.06 -12.73
N ILE A 53 -8.63 9.87 -13.24
CA ILE A 53 -9.67 9.73 -14.27
C ILE A 53 -11.03 10.20 -13.74
N ARG A 54 -11.39 9.85 -12.51
CA ARG A 54 -12.67 10.27 -11.90
C ARG A 54 -12.77 11.78 -11.73
N VAL A 55 -11.72 12.41 -11.20
CA VAL A 55 -11.68 13.88 -11.06
C VAL A 55 -11.71 14.56 -12.44
N ALA A 56 -10.96 14.04 -13.42
CA ALA A 56 -10.97 14.56 -14.79
C ALA A 56 -12.33 14.37 -15.49
N SER A 57 -13.12 13.37 -15.07
CA SER A 57 -14.48 13.12 -15.55
C SER A 57 -15.54 13.99 -14.86
N GLY A 58 -15.13 14.84 -13.91
CA GLY A 58 -16.00 15.79 -13.22
C GLY A 58 -16.57 15.30 -11.89
N GLU A 59 -16.17 14.13 -11.39
CA GLU A 59 -16.49 13.74 -10.02
C GLU A 59 -15.79 14.66 -9.02
N GLN A 60 -16.52 15.12 -8.01
CA GLN A 60 -15.94 15.90 -6.90
C GLN A 60 -15.69 15.00 -5.70
N ILE A 61 -14.56 15.25 -5.03
CA ILE A 61 -14.21 14.63 -3.75
C ILE A 61 -15.09 15.31 -2.69
N ALA A 62 -15.81 14.52 -1.89
CA ALA A 62 -16.73 15.05 -0.88
C ALA A 62 -16.01 15.86 0.21
N GLY A 63 -14.83 15.39 0.64
CA GLY A 63 -13.95 16.09 1.56
C GLY A 63 -12.90 16.98 0.88
N GLU A 64 -11.85 17.34 1.62
CA GLU A 64 -10.81 18.22 1.11
C GLU A 64 -9.87 17.51 0.13
N PRO A 65 -9.71 17.99 -1.12
CA PRO A 65 -8.90 17.31 -2.14
C PRO A 65 -7.43 17.16 -1.74
N TRP A 66 -6.85 18.15 -1.06
CA TRP A 66 -5.44 18.13 -0.67
C TRP A 66 -5.14 17.03 0.36
N GLU A 67 -6.08 16.72 1.26
CA GLU A 67 -5.96 15.60 2.18
C GLU A 67 -5.91 14.28 1.42
N PHE A 68 -6.83 14.07 0.47
CA PHE A 68 -6.87 12.87 -0.36
C PHE A 68 -5.54 12.63 -1.10
N TRP A 69 -5.04 13.64 -1.82
CA TRP A 69 -3.78 13.54 -2.55
C TRP A 69 -2.58 13.36 -1.62
N GLY A 70 -2.58 14.01 -0.45
CA GLY A 70 -1.56 13.83 0.59
C GLY A 70 -1.49 12.40 1.12
N TYR A 71 -2.64 11.80 1.42
CA TYR A 71 -2.75 10.39 1.83
C TYR A 71 -2.27 9.44 0.73
N LEU A 72 -2.70 9.67 -0.51
CA LEU A 72 -2.35 8.81 -1.64
C LEU A 72 -0.85 8.86 -1.96
N LEU A 73 -0.27 10.06 -1.97
CA LEU A 73 1.16 10.25 -2.18
C LEU A 73 1.98 9.57 -1.07
N THR A 74 1.57 9.74 0.18
CA THR A 74 2.23 9.10 1.33
C THR A 74 2.13 7.58 1.22
N ALA A 75 0.96 7.05 0.84
CA ALA A 75 0.75 5.63 0.63
C ALA A 75 1.64 5.07 -0.49
N LEU A 76 1.90 5.83 -1.56
CA LEU A 76 2.77 5.42 -2.68
C LEU A 76 4.26 5.39 -2.30
N ILE A 77 4.72 6.35 -1.49
CA ILE A 77 6.12 6.42 -1.06
C ILE A 77 6.48 5.27 -0.11
N LEU A 78 5.51 4.81 0.69
CA LEU A 78 5.73 3.85 1.77
C LEU A 78 6.25 2.48 1.28
N PRO A 79 5.65 1.81 0.27
CA PRO A 79 6.19 0.58 -0.33
C PRO A 79 7.62 0.75 -0.86
N ILE A 80 7.89 1.86 -1.57
CA ILE A 80 9.21 2.15 -2.16
C ILE A 80 10.25 2.24 -1.04
N GLY A 81 9.95 3.02 0.01
CA GLY A 81 10.84 3.18 1.16
C GLY A 81 11.09 1.86 1.89
N ALA A 82 10.06 1.03 2.05
CA ALA A 82 10.18 -0.27 2.71
C ALA A 82 11.00 -1.28 1.88
N VAL A 83 10.80 -1.33 0.56
CA VAL A 83 11.62 -2.16 -0.34
C VAL A 83 13.07 -1.69 -0.31
N TYR A 84 13.32 -0.39 -0.41
CA TYR A 84 14.67 0.17 -0.28
C TYR A 84 15.33 -0.19 1.05
N TRP A 85 14.59 -0.07 2.15
CA TRP A 85 15.04 -0.50 3.49
C TRP A 85 15.42 -1.99 3.50
N SER A 86 14.64 -2.84 2.82
CA SER A 86 14.92 -4.27 2.77
C SER A 86 16.16 -4.66 1.97
N ILE A 87 16.60 -3.80 1.06
CA ILE A 87 17.84 -3.98 0.32
C ILE A 87 19.03 -3.60 1.19
N LEU A 88 18.92 -2.52 1.96
CA LEU A 88 19.97 -2.05 2.88
C LEU A 88 20.15 -3.00 4.08
N GLU A 89 19.04 -3.39 4.70
CA GLU A 89 19.03 -4.22 5.90
C GLU A 89 18.46 -5.61 5.57
N ARG A 90 19.36 -6.58 5.34
CA ARG A 90 19.02 -7.95 4.95
C ARG A 90 18.87 -8.90 6.13
N THR A 91 18.28 -8.45 7.23
CA THR A 91 17.96 -9.29 8.39
C THR A 91 16.48 -9.67 8.42
N ARG A 92 16.13 -10.69 9.21
CA ARG A 92 14.73 -11.13 9.40
C ARG A 92 13.80 -10.01 9.86
N TRP A 93 14.34 -8.96 10.48
CA TRP A 93 13.57 -7.82 10.97
C TRP A 93 12.98 -6.98 9.86
N SER A 94 13.67 -6.95 8.73
CA SER A 94 13.23 -6.22 7.55
C SER A 94 11.92 -6.76 6.97
N ASN A 95 11.67 -8.06 7.10
CA ASN A 95 10.39 -8.66 6.72
C ASN A 95 9.21 -8.14 7.57
N PHE A 96 9.42 -7.74 8.82
CA PHE A 96 8.36 -7.10 9.60
C PHE A 96 8.10 -5.65 9.15
N VAL A 97 9.13 -4.94 8.68
CA VAL A 97 8.98 -3.62 8.05
C VAL A 97 8.16 -3.74 6.77
N LEU A 98 8.48 -4.71 5.91
CA LEU A 98 7.69 -5.01 4.70
C LEU A 98 6.25 -5.41 5.06
N ALA A 99 6.03 -6.17 6.14
CA ALA A 99 4.69 -6.57 6.56
C ALA A 99 3.82 -5.38 7.00
N ALA A 100 4.42 -4.37 7.63
CA ALA A 100 3.72 -3.16 8.06
C ALA A 100 3.16 -2.33 6.88
N VAL A 101 3.76 -2.47 5.68
CA VAL A 101 3.32 -1.76 4.46
C VAL A 101 1.89 -2.10 4.10
N GLY A 102 1.55 -3.39 4.05
CA GLY A 102 0.21 -3.84 3.65
C GLY A 102 -0.89 -3.34 4.58
N VAL A 103 -0.67 -3.40 5.90
CA VAL A 103 -1.61 -2.88 6.91
C VAL A 103 -1.74 -1.36 6.79
N THR A 104 -0.63 -0.66 6.63
CA THR A 104 -0.65 0.81 6.53
C THR A 104 -1.38 1.26 5.27
N ALA A 105 -1.12 0.61 4.12
CA ALA A 105 -1.82 0.90 2.87
C ALA A 105 -3.34 0.68 2.99
N LEU A 106 -3.78 -0.36 3.72
CA LEU A 106 -5.20 -0.59 4.01
C LEU A 106 -5.81 0.56 4.82
N VAL A 107 -5.14 1.00 5.89
CA VAL A 107 -5.64 2.11 6.72
C VAL A 107 -5.71 3.41 5.92
N MET A 108 -4.69 3.68 5.09
CA MET A 108 -4.70 4.83 4.19
C MET A 108 -5.86 4.74 3.19
N ALA A 109 -6.10 3.56 2.59
CA ALA A 109 -7.22 3.35 1.68
C ALA A 109 -8.59 3.53 2.36
N ALA A 110 -8.73 3.09 3.62
CA ALA A 110 -9.95 3.33 4.39
C ALA A 110 -10.19 4.83 4.60
N ARG A 111 -9.15 5.59 4.95
CA ARG A 111 -9.23 7.06 5.09
C ARG A 111 -9.55 7.75 3.77
N MET A 112 -8.88 7.38 2.68
CA MET A 112 -9.16 7.92 1.35
C MET A 112 -10.60 7.63 0.90
N ASN A 113 -11.14 6.44 1.20
CA ASN A 113 -12.54 6.12 0.92
C ASN A 113 -13.50 6.97 1.76
N GLN A 114 -13.16 7.35 2.99
CA GLN A 114 -13.98 8.27 3.79
C GLN A 114 -13.93 9.71 3.29
N ILE A 115 -12.83 10.14 2.66
CA ILE A 115 -12.71 11.49 2.10
C ILE A 115 -13.49 11.59 0.78
N TRP A 116 -13.58 10.48 0.03
CA TRP A 116 -14.25 10.46 -1.26
C TRP A 116 -15.79 10.43 -1.16
N TYR A 117 -16.34 9.81 -0.11
CA TYR A 117 -17.78 9.57 0.10
C TYR A 117 -18.31 10.30 1.32
#